data_AF-A0A9Q1C4U2-F1
#
_entry.id   AF-A0A9Q1C4U2-F1
#
_cell.length_a   1.000
_cell.length_b   1.000
_cell.length_c   1.000
_cell.angle_alpha   90.00
_cell.angle_beta   90.00
_cell.angle_gamma   90.00
#
_symmetry.space_group_name_H-M   'P 1'
#
loop_
_entity.id
_entity.type
_entity.pdbx_description
1 polymer ?
#
loop_
_entity_poly.entity_id
_entity_poly.type
_entity_poly.pdbx_seq_one_letter_code
_entity_poly.pdbx_strand_id
1 'polypeptide(L)'
;MVSRKQLNPDVCAEFLKGNFVVKKSRHAFSAVAIDQAHEQNNASVKRDDGAVGLTENPAARRLWMVSGARHHKYTYYDDSKAFT
;
A
#
# COMPACT_ATOMS: atom_id res chain seq x y z
N MET A 1 -35.58 -2.27 -1.36
CA MET A 1 -34.13 -1.99 -1.48
C MET A 1 -33.91 -0.54 -1.05
N VAL A 2 -33.28 -0.30 0.10
CA VAL A 2 -33.04 1.06 0.61
C VAL A 2 -31.71 1.55 0.06
N SER A 3 -31.67 2.77 -0.48
CA SER A 3 -30.43 3.32 -1.03
C SER A 3 -29.49 3.76 0.11
N ARG A 4 -28.15 3.66 -0.08
CA ARG A 4 -27.18 4.16 0.91
C ARG A 4 -27.36 5.64 1.24
N LYS A 5 -27.91 6.42 0.30
CA LYS A 5 -28.28 7.84 0.51
C LYS A 5 -29.36 8.03 1.58
N GLN A 6 -30.26 7.07 1.72
CA GLN A 6 -31.35 7.10 2.71
C GLN A 6 -30.92 6.55 4.07
N LEU A 7 -29.94 5.63 4.09
CA LEU A 7 -29.51 4.96 5.31
C LEU A 7 -28.44 5.77 6.07
N ASN A 8 -27.46 6.34 5.36
CA ASN A 8 -26.34 7.11 5.92
C ASN A 8 -25.88 8.20 4.94
N PRO A 9 -26.60 9.34 4.85
CA PRO A 9 -26.30 10.40 3.90
C PRO A 9 -24.89 10.98 4.07
N ASP A 10 -24.43 11.13 5.31
CA ASP A 10 -23.10 11.69 5.62
C ASP A 10 -21.98 10.80 5.10
N VAL A 11 -22.07 9.48 5.35
CA VAL A 11 -21.10 8.50 4.83
C VAL A 11 -21.09 8.51 3.29
N CYS A 12 -22.27 8.66 2.67
CA CYS A 12 -22.36 8.75 1.21
C CYS A 12 -21.69 10.03 0.69
N ALA A 13 -21.83 11.16 1.39
CA ALA A 13 -21.18 12.41 1.02
C ALA A 13 -19.66 12.29 1.11
N GLU A 14 -19.14 11.70 2.20
CA GLU A 14 -17.70 11.47 2.38
C GLU A 14 -17.13 10.48 1.35
N PHE A 15 -17.92 9.47 0.96
CA PHE A 15 -17.56 8.56 -0.13
C PHE A 15 -17.43 9.28 -1.47
N LEU A 16 -18.37 10.16 -1.80
CA LEU A 16 -18.34 10.97 -3.02
C LEU A 16 -17.19 12.00 -3.02
N LYS A 17 -16.79 12.51 -1.85
CA LYS A 17 -15.59 13.35 -1.69
C LYS A 17 -14.30 12.57 -1.93
N GLY A 18 -14.34 11.23 -1.86
CA GLY A 18 -13.18 10.37 -2.07
C GLY A 18 -12.34 10.13 -0.82
N ASN A 19 -12.89 10.31 0.38
CA ASN A 19 -12.14 10.13 1.64
C ASN A 19 -11.86 8.65 1.99
N PHE A 20 -12.40 7.71 1.20
CA PHE A 20 -12.22 6.26 1.37
C PHE A 20 -11.30 5.63 0.32
N VAL A 21 -10.68 6.45 -0.52
CA VAL A 21 -9.80 6.01 -1.61
C VAL A 21 -8.46 6.70 -1.53
N VAL A 22 -7.41 6.02 -1.99
CA VAL A 22 -6.10 6.62 -2.22
C VAL A 22 -5.88 6.81 -3.71
N LYS A 23 -5.21 7.89 -4.10
CA LYS A 23 -4.85 8.14 -5.51
C LYS A 23 -3.43 7.68 -5.76
N LYS A 24 -3.26 6.72 -6.67
CA LYS A 24 -1.94 6.19 -7.05
C LYS A 24 -1.13 7.20 -7.90
N SER A 25 -1.82 8.10 -8.61
CA SER A 25 -1.22 9.12 -9.48
C SER A 25 -2.14 10.33 -9.59
N ARG A 26 -1.76 11.33 -10.42
CA ARG A 26 -2.62 12.49 -10.71
C ARG A 26 -3.66 12.22 -11.80
N HIS A 27 -3.65 11.03 -12.42
CA HIS A 27 -4.60 10.69 -13.47
C HIS A 27 -6.04 10.56 -12.94
N ALA A 28 -7.01 10.87 -13.79
CA ALA A 28 -8.43 10.86 -13.43
C ALA A 28 -8.91 9.50 -12.89
N PHE A 29 -8.37 8.40 -13.40
CA PHE A 29 -8.73 7.03 -13.02
C PHE A 29 -7.62 6.37 -12.20
N SER A 30 -7.27 6.99 -11.09
CA SER A 30 -6.19 6.52 -10.19
C SER A 30 -6.63 6.29 -8.75
N ALA A 31 -7.90 6.56 -8.44
CA ALA A 31 -8.49 6.32 -7.13
C ALA A 31 -8.71 4.82 -6.92
N VAL A 32 -8.18 4.31 -5.82
CA VAL A 32 -8.24 2.89 -5.43
C VAL A 32 -8.71 2.82 -3.99
N ALA A 33 -9.60 1.87 -3.67
CA ALA A 33 -9.99 1.63 -2.28
C ALA A 33 -8.75 1.35 -1.42
N ILE A 34 -8.75 1.82 -0.17
CA ILE A 34 -7.59 1.72 0.74
C ILE A 34 -7.10 0.27 0.87
N ASP A 35 -8.02 -0.68 1.06
CA ASP A 35 -7.69 -2.11 1.19
C ASP A 35 -7.06 -2.65 -0.09
N GLN A 36 -7.62 -2.32 -1.26
CA GLN A 36 -7.09 -2.72 -2.55
C GLN A 36 -5.69 -2.14 -2.80
N ALA A 37 -5.44 -0.91 -2.35
CA ALA A 37 -4.11 -0.31 -2.44
C ALA A 37 -3.11 -1.02 -1.51
N HIS A 38 -3.54 -1.45 -0.33
CA HIS A 38 -2.73 -2.24 0.59
C HIS A 38 -2.43 -3.64 0.01
N GLU A 39 -3.40 -4.29 -0.60
CA GLU A 39 -3.21 -5.58 -1.28
C GLU A 39 -2.24 -5.47 -2.47
N GLN A 40 -2.38 -4.44 -3.32
CA GLN A 40 -1.45 -4.20 -4.42
C GLN A 40 -0.03 -3.95 -3.90
N ASN A 41 0.11 -3.20 -2.81
CA ASN A 41 1.40 -2.94 -2.18
C ASN A 41 2.04 -4.25 -1.69
N ASN A 42 1.26 -5.08 -0.99
CA ASN A 42 1.74 -6.38 -0.49
C ASN A 42 2.06 -7.35 -1.63
N ALA A 43 1.25 -7.38 -2.68
CA ALA A 43 1.53 -8.19 -3.87
C ALA A 43 2.82 -7.75 -4.56
N SER A 44 3.11 -6.44 -4.60
CA SER A 44 4.34 -5.92 -5.19
C SER A 44 5.61 -6.28 -4.40
N VAL A 45 5.49 -6.63 -3.12
CA VAL A 45 6.61 -7.14 -2.32
C VAL A 45 6.73 -8.65 -2.45
N LYS A 46 5.61 -9.35 -2.57
CA LYS A 46 5.58 -10.82 -2.65
C LYS A 46 6.05 -11.39 -4.00
N ARG A 47 6.05 -10.60 -5.08
CA ARG A 47 6.31 -11.07 -6.45
C ARG A 47 7.79 -11.21 -6.84
N ASP A 48 8.69 -10.48 -6.18
CA ASP A 48 10.12 -10.39 -6.57
C ASP A 48 11.02 -11.19 -5.60
N ASP A 49 10.62 -12.40 -5.18
CA ASP A 49 11.29 -13.21 -4.15
C ASP A 49 11.43 -12.53 -2.76
N GLY A 50 10.94 -11.30 -2.61
CA GLY A 50 11.10 -10.45 -1.43
C GLY A 50 10.38 -10.96 -0.18
N ALA A 51 9.36 -11.82 -0.32
CA ALA A 51 8.73 -12.47 0.84
C ALA A 51 9.64 -13.52 1.48
N VAL A 52 10.40 -14.28 0.67
CA VAL A 52 11.35 -15.30 1.14
C VAL A 52 12.55 -14.60 1.81
N GLY A 53 13.13 -13.59 1.15
CA GLY A 53 14.23 -12.80 1.72
C GLY A 53 13.87 -12.02 3.00
N LEU A 54 12.62 -11.57 3.14
CA LEU A 54 12.11 -10.92 4.36
C LEU A 54 12.02 -11.91 5.54
N THR A 55 11.65 -13.16 5.28
CA THR A 55 11.54 -14.19 6.33
C THR A 55 12.90 -14.73 6.77
N GLU A 56 13.89 -14.71 5.87
CA GLU A 56 15.25 -15.22 6.10
C GLU A 56 16.18 -14.19 6.76
N ASN A 57 15.91 -12.89 6.61
CA ASN A 57 16.69 -11.82 7.26
C ASN A 57 15.90 -11.20 8.44
N PRO A 58 16.29 -11.49 9.71
CA PRO A 58 15.62 -10.93 10.89
C PRO A 58 15.68 -9.40 10.99
N ALA A 59 16.68 -8.75 10.38
CA ALA A 59 16.78 -7.29 10.33
C ALA A 59 15.75 -6.71 9.35
N ALA A 60 15.60 -7.32 8.18
CA ALA A 60 14.57 -6.97 7.19
C ALA A 60 13.16 -7.11 7.78
N ARG A 61 12.91 -8.21 8.50
CA ARG A 61 11.65 -8.45 9.22
C ARG A 61 11.37 -7.40 10.29
N ARG A 62 12.38 -7.00 11.07
CA ARG A 62 12.24 -5.93 12.07
C ARG A 62 11.92 -4.58 11.42
N LEU A 63 12.60 -4.24 10.34
CA LEU A 63 12.30 -3.02 9.59
C LEU A 63 10.86 -3.06 9.06
N TRP A 64 10.41 -4.17 8.48
CA TRP A 64 9.02 -4.31 8.04
C TRP A 64 7.99 -4.13 9.15
N MET A 65 8.23 -4.68 10.34
CA MET A 65 7.33 -4.51 11.48
C MET A 65 7.24 -3.04 11.96
N VAL A 66 8.31 -2.26 11.78
CA VAL A 66 8.39 -0.87 12.25
C VAL A 66 7.90 0.13 11.19
N SER A 67 8.25 -0.09 9.91
CA SER A 67 8.08 0.91 8.84
C SER A 67 7.21 0.44 7.67
N GLY A 68 6.73 -0.80 7.72
CA GLY A 68 5.81 -1.38 6.73
C GLY A 68 6.41 -1.57 5.34
N ALA A 69 5.61 -2.11 4.44
CA ALA A 69 6.01 -2.46 3.07
C ALA A 69 6.64 -1.32 2.23
N ARG A 70 6.36 -0.07 2.60
CA ARG A 70 6.78 1.12 1.85
C ARG A 70 8.27 1.42 2.00
N HIS A 71 8.87 1.10 3.15
CA HIS A 71 10.27 1.45 3.44
C HIS A 71 11.26 0.35 3.05
N HIS A 72 10.81 -0.91 2.97
CA HIS A 72 11.67 -2.04 2.64
C HIS A 72 12.30 -1.95 1.24
N LYS A 73 11.65 -1.25 0.29
CA LYS A 73 12.18 -1.09 -1.07
C LYS A 73 13.39 -0.14 -1.16
N TYR A 74 13.59 0.76 -0.20
CA TYR A 74 14.68 1.74 -0.27
C TYR A 74 15.98 1.24 0.37
N THR A 75 15.89 0.41 1.41
CA THR A 75 17.06 -0.08 2.14
C THR A 75 17.84 -1.19 1.43
N TYR A 76 17.25 -1.85 0.42
CA TYR A 76 17.92 -2.90 -0.35
C TYR A 76 18.54 -2.42 -1.68
N TYR A 77 18.15 -1.23 -2.15
CA TYR A 77 18.69 -0.65 -3.39
C TYR A 77 19.77 0.43 -3.15
N ASP A 78 20.01 0.84 -1.90
CA ASP A 78 20.98 1.89 -1.56
C ASP A 78 22.35 1.36 -1.07
N ASP A 79 22.49 0.04 -0.82
CA ASP A 79 23.75 -0.56 -0.36
C ASP A 79 24.51 -1.34 -1.46
N SER A 80 24.07 -1.30 -2.72
CA SER A 80 24.76 -1.98 -3.85
C SER A 80 25.32 -1.03 -4.91
N LYS A 81 25.39 0.28 -4.64
CA LYS A 81 26.13 1.25 -5.48
C LYS A 81 27.27 1.99 -4.80
N ALA A 82 27.62 1.61 -3.58
CA ALA A 82 28.88 1.98 -2.96
C ALA A 82 29.73 0.72 -2.83
N PHE A 83 30.32 0.27 -3.94
CA PHE A 83 31.64 -0.39 -4.05
C PHE A 83 31.72 -1.07 -5.43
N THR A 84 32.53 -0.43 -6.29
CA THR A 84 32.94 -0.78 -7.67
C THR A 84 31.90 -0.71 -8.78
#